data_AF-A0A7S3UFV0-F1
#
_entry.id   AF-A0A7S3UFV0-F1
#
_cell.length_a   1.000
_cell.length_b   1.000
_cell.length_c   1.000
_cell.angle_alpha   90.00
_cell.angle_beta   90.00
_cell.angle_gamma   90.00
#
_symmetry.space_group_name_H-M   'P 1'
#
loop_
_entity.id
_entity.type
_entity.pdbx_description
1 polymer ?
#
loop_
_entity_poly.entity_id
_entity_poly.type
_entity_poly.pdbx_seq_one_letter_code
_entity_poly.pdbx_strand_id
1 'polypeptide(L)'
;ESYVAGEDVEGYSPTKMRLPFGVKSLRPMDIPSEDRNRTSPLPYGGNRFEFRAAGSSQNVSMINTVLNTITAEGMKVIADRVEAGEDLKAVTQDLLKTHMKCVFNG
;
A
#
# COMPACT_ATOMS: atom_id res chain seq x y z
N GLU A 1 11.07 11.14 7.06
CA GLU A 1 11.47 9.74 6.81
C GLU A 1 12.43 9.71 5.61
N SER A 2 13.45 8.85 5.63
CA SER A 2 14.57 8.82 4.66
C SER A 2 14.12 8.76 3.19
N TYR A 3 13.02 8.05 2.91
CA TYR A 3 12.43 7.97 1.57
C TYR A 3 11.86 9.30 1.04
N VAL A 4 11.46 10.22 1.92
CA VAL A 4 11.00 11.58 1.51
C VAL A 4 12.20 12.48 1.17
N ALA A 5 13.34 12.23 1.81
CA ALA A 5 14.59 12.94 1.53
C ALA A 5 15.27 12.47 0.24
N GLY A 6 14.80 11.35 -0.33
CA GLY A 6 15.31 10.79 -1.58
C GLY A 6 16.54 9.89 -1.42
N GLU A 7 16.83 9.51 -0.19
CA GLU A 7 17.82 8.50 0.15
C GLU A 7 17.36 7.13 -0.36
N ASP A 8 18.31 6.29 -0.75
CA ASP A 8 17.99 4.91 -1.12
C ASP A 8 17.57 4.16 0.15
N VAL A 9 16.36 3.63 0.11
CA VAL A 9 15.81 2.81 1.19
C VAL A 9 15.97 1.34 0.86
N GLU A 10 16.33 0.53 1.86
CA GLU A 10 16.28 -0.92 1.73
C GLU A 10 14.87 -1.35 1.35
N GLY A 11 14.78 -2.30 0.42
CA GLY A 11 13.50 -2.80 -0.09
C GLY A 11 12.62 -3.36 1.03
N TYR A 12 11.30 -3.30 0.83
CA TYR A 12 10.34 -3.82 1.81
C TYR A 12 10.56 -5.32 2.07
N SER A 13 10.94 -5.66 3.30
CA SER A 13 11.05 -7.04 3.79
C SER A 13 10.11 -7.22 4.99
N PRO A 14 8.95 -7.88 4.81
CA PRO A 14 7.99 -8.04 5.89
C PRO A 14 8.56 -8.92 7.01
N THR A 15 8.49 -8.43 8.24
CA THR A 15 8.79 -9.23 9.44
C THR A 15 7.86 -10.44 9.46
N LYS A 16 8.39 -11.64 9.69
CA LYS A 16 7.57 -12.86 9.81
C LYS A 16 7.25 -13.12 11.27
N MET A 17 6.01 -13.52 11.55
CA MET A 17 5.56 -13.98 12.85
C MET A 17 5.38 -15.50 12.83
N ARG A 18 5.81 -16.17 13.90
CA ARG A 18 5.53 -17.58 14.12
C ARG A 18 4.11 -17.74 14.65
N LEU A 19 3.23 -18.40 13.90
CA LEU A 19 1.85 -18.68 14.32
C LEU A 19 1.76 -20.07 14.98
N PRO A 20 1.57 -20.17 16.31
CA PRO A 20 1.27 -21.43 16.97
C PRO A 20 -0.23 -21.79 16.83
N PHE A 21 -0.53 -23.01 16.38
CA PHE A 21 -1.92 -23.47 16.20
C PHE A 21 -2.59 -23.98 17.49
N GLY A 22 -1.88 -24.01 18.62
CA GLY A 22 -2.43 -24.47 19.91
C GLY A 22 -2.69 -25.98 20.01
N VAL A 23 -2.42 -26.75 18.95
CA VAL A 23 -2.55 -28.22 18.93
C VAL A 23 -1.21 -28.87 18.58
N LYS A 24 -0.91 -30.03 19.20
CA LYS A 24 0.36 -30.74 19.00
C LYS A 24 0.51 -31.38 17.61
N SER A 25 -0.61 -31.65 16.93
CA SER A 25 -0.63 -32.32 15.63
C SER A 25 -0.25 -31.41 14.46
N LEU A 26 -0.36 -30.09 14.61
CA LEU A 26 -0.03 -29.12 13.57
C LEU A 26 1.29 -28.42 13.88
N ARG A 27 2.22 -28.44 12.92
CA ARG A 27 3.46 -27.65 13.04
C ARG A 27 3.13 -26.16 12.92
N PRO A 28 3.74 -25.29 13.75
CA PRO A 28 3.58 -23.86 13.58
C PRO A 28 4.09 -23.41 12.20
N MET A 29 3.56 -22.30 11.69
CA MET A 29 3.93 -21.75 10.40
C MET A 29 4.39 -20.29 10.54
N ASP A 30 5.27 -19.87 9.64
CA ASP A 30 5.70 -18.47 9.57
C ASP A 30 4.74 -17.73 8.64
N ILE A 31 4.11 -16.68 9.16
CA ILE A 31 3.19 -15.83 8.42
C ILE A 31 3.78 -14.42 8.33
N PRO A 32 3.53 -13.66 7.25
CA PRO A 32 3.86 -12.24 7.22
C PRO A 32 3.17 -11.52 8.38
N SER A 33 3.92 -10.67 9.09
CA SER A 33 3.38 -9.75 10.07
C SER A 33 2.75 -8.58 9.33
N GLU A 34 1.50 -8.74 8.90
CA GLU A 34 0.74 -7.69 8.22
C GLU A 34 0.26 -6.65 9.24
N ASP A 35 0.25 -5.37 8.85
CA ASP A 35 -0.42 -4.33 9.63
C ASP A 35 -1.92 -4.61 9.66
N ARG A 36 -2.44 -4.82 10.87
CA ARG A 36 -3.86 -5.15 11.13
C ARG A 36 -4.66 -3.96 11.63
N ASN A 37 -4.20 -2.73 11.41
CA ASN A 37 -4.92 -1.54 11.83
C ASN A 37 -6.36 -1.52 11.26
N ARG A 38 -7.38 -1.67 12.12
CA ARG A 38 -8.81 -1.76 11.77
C ARG A 38 -9.55 -0.44 11.62
N THR A 39 -8.90 0.68 11.91
CA THR A 39 -9.52 2.01 11.83
C THR A 39 -9.13 2.77 10.57
N SER A 40 -8.05 2.37 9.89
CA SER A 40 -7.70 2.94 8.59
C SER A 40 -8.69 2.51 7.49
N PRO A 41 -9.15 3.44 6.63
CA PRO A 41 -10.02 3.11 5.51
C PRO A 41 -9.27 2.39 4.36
N LEU A 42 -7.94 2.52 4.27
CA LEU A 42 -7.11 1.92 3.23
C LEU A 42 -5.74 1.45 3.76
N PRO A 43 -5.70 0.45 4.67
CA PRO A 43 -4.45 -0.09 5.19
C PRO A 43 -3.65 -0.88 4.15
N TYR A 44 -2.33 -0.84 4.28
CA TYR A 44 -1.40 -1.66 3.52
C TYR A 44 -1.06 -2.94 4.30
N GLY A 45 -1.55 -4.09 3.82
CA GLY A 45 -1.33 -5.40 4.41
C GLY A 45 -0.05 -6.09 3.95
N GLY A 46 0.97 -5.35 3.54
CA GLY A 46 2.28 -5.87 3.11
C GLY A 46 2.34 -6.43 1.68
N ASN A 47 1.27 -7.00 1.15
CA ASN A 47 1.20 -7.41 -0.26
C ASN A 47 -0.01 -6.85 -1.02
N ARG A 48 -0.90 -6.15 -0.31
CA ARG A 48 -2.17 -5.63 -0.84
C ARG A 48 -2.60 -4.40 -0.06
N PHE A 49 -3.42 -3.58 -0.68
CA PHE A 49 -4.24 -2.60 0.01
C PHE A 49 -5.63 -3.16 0.25
N GLU A 50 -6.22 -2.87 1.40
CA GLU A 50 -7.59 -3.27 1.72
C GLU A 50 -8.49 -2.05 1.81
N PHE A 51 -9.46 -1.90 0.91
CA PHE A 51 -10.44 -0.83 1.02
C PHE A 51 -11.55 -1.23 1.99
N ARG A 52 -11.66 -0.53 3.13
CA ARG A 52 -12.54 -0.93 4.26
C ARG A 52 -13.80 -0.09 4.42
N ALA A 53 -13.98 0.93 3.59
CA ALA A 53 -15.17 1.77 3.61
C ALA A 53 -16.34 1.21 2.77
N ALA A 54 -16.20 0.02 2.19
CA ALA A 54 -17.27 -0.65 1.44
C ALA A 54 -18.39 -1.14 2.37
N GLY A 55 -19.63 -0.70 2.11
CA GLY A 55 -20.82 -1.18 2.81
C GLY A 55 -21.27 -2.55 2.34
N SER A 56 -21.87 -3.35 3.21
CA SER A 56 -22.27 -4.74 2.93
C SER A 56 -23.31 -4.90 1.82
N SER A 57 -24.12 -3.86 1.56
CA SER A 57 -25.16 -3.84 0.52
C SER A 57 -24.69 -3.22 -0.80
N GLN A 58 -23.46 -2.70 -0.87
CA GLN A 58 -22.96 -2.01 -2.06
C GLN A 58 -22.45 -3.00 -3.11
N ASN A 59 -22.58 -2.63 -4.39
CA ASN A 59 -22.00 -3.38 -5.49
C ASN A 59 -20.48 -3.14 -5.56
N VAL A 60 -19.70 -4.16 -5.22
CA VAL A 60 -18.23 -4.12 -5.22
C VAL A 60 -17.63 -3.80 -6.60
N SER A 61 -18.34 -4.13 -7.69
CA SER A 61 -17.89 -3.82 -9.05
C SER A 61 -17.74 -2.31 -9.29
N MET A 62 -18.67 -1.51 -8.77
CA MET A 62 -18.58 -0.05 -8.90
C MET A 62 -17.38 0.50 -8.12
N ILE A 63 -17.17 -0.01 -6.90
CA ILE A 63 -16.02 0.38 -6.06
C ILE A 63 -14.71 0.05 -6.78
N ASN A 64 -14.58 -1.17 -7.30
CA ASN A 64 -13.39 -1.58 -8.04
C ASN A 64 -13.18 -0.77 -9.31
N THR A 65 -14.26 -0.45 -10.05
CA THR A 65 -14.17 0.42 -11.23
C THR A 65 -13.57 1.77 -10.86
N VAL A 66 -14.06 2.41 -9.79
CA VAL A 66 -13.55 3.70 -9.32
C VAL A 66 -12.10 3.60 -8.83
N LEU A 67 -11.78 2.63 -7.97
CA LEU A 67 -10.42 2.44 -7.44
C LEU A 67 -9.39 2.17 -8.54
N ASN A 68 -9.72 1.31 -9.51
CA ASN A 68 -8.86 1.02 -10.64
C ASN A 68 -8.68 2.24 -11.55
N THR A 69 -9.73 3.02 -11.75
CA THR A 69 -9.67 4.25 -12.56
C THR A 69 -8.75 5.29 -11.92
N ILE A 70 -8.90 5.54 -10.62
CA ILE A 70 -8.04 6.48 -9.88
C ILE A 70 -6.59 6.01 -9.88
N THR A 71 -6.35 4.70 -9.72
CA THR A 71 -4.99 4.13 -9.77
C THR A 71 -4.37 4.28 -11.16
N ALA A 72 -5.15 4.00 -12.21
CA ALA A 72 -4.69 4.17 -13.59
C ALA A 72 -4.39 5.64 -13.91
N GLU A 73 -5.21 6.58 -13.44
CA GLU A 73 -4.95 8.01 -13.56
C GLU A 73 -3.66 8.43 -12.85
N GLY A 74 -3.44 7.98 -11.61
CA GLY A 74 -2.19 8.26 -10.88
C GLY A 74 -0.95 7.72 -11.60
N MET A 75 -1.02 6.51 -12.16
CA MET A 75 0.06 5.94 -12.96
C MET A 75 0.29 6.71 -14.26
N LYS A 76 -0.79 7.18 -14.91
CA LYS A 76 -0.69 8.02 -16.10
C LYS A 76 0.04 9.34 -15.81
N VAL A 77 -0.26 10.01 -14.69
CA VAL A 77 0.45 11.25 -14.31
C VAL A 77 1.96 11.02 -14.18
N ILE A 78 2.37 9.88 -13.61
CA ILE A 78 3.79 9.51 -13.52
C ILE A 78 4.37 9.25 -14.92
N ALA A 79 3.67 8.45 -15.73
CA ALA A 79 4.10 8.11 -17.08
C ALA A 79 4.26 9.35 -17.96
N ASP A 80 3.27 10.24 -18.01
CA ASP A 80 3.27 11.47 -18.82
C ASP A 80 4.48 12.36 -18.47
N ARG A 81 4.83 12.49 -17.17
CA ARG A 81 6.00 13.27 -16.72
C ARG A 81 7.32 12.64 -17.09
N VAL A 82 7.43 11.31 -16.97
CA VAL A 82 8.63 10.56 -17.37
C VAL A 82 8.82 10.61 -18.88
N GLU A 83 7.75 10.48 -19.66
CA GLU A 83 7.79 10.61 -21.13
C GLU A 83 8.15 12.03 -21.59
N ALA A 84 7.82 13.05 -20.80
CA ALA A 84 8.27 14.42 -21.01
C ALA A 84 9.77 14.64 -20.69
N GLY A 85 10.47 13.62 -20.19
CA GLY A 85 11.91 13.64 -19.94
C GLY A 85 12.31 13.91 -18.48
N GLU A 86 11.36 13.92 -17.54
CA GLU A 86 11.68 14.01 -16.11
C GLU A 86 12.24 12.69 -15.56
N ASP A 87 13.13 12.78 -14.57
CA ASP A 87 13.67 11.60 -13.88
C ASP A 87 12.60 10.91 -13.00
N LEU A 88 12.46 9.59 -13.12
CA LEU A 88 11.46 8.80 -12.41
C LEU A 88 11.55 8.97 -10.88
N LYS A 89 12.77 8.99 -10.33
CA LYS A 89 13.00 9.12 -8.88
C LYS A 89 12.57 10.52 -8.42
N ALA A 90 12.90 11.56 -9.19
CA ALA A 90 12.45 12.93 -8.91
C ALA A 90 10.92 13.08 -8.96
N VAL A 91 10.25 12.56 -9.99
CA VAL A 91 8.77 12.60 -10.12
C VAL A 91 8.10 11.90 -8.94
N THR A 92 8.58 10.70 -8.59
CA THR A 92 8.00 9.92 -7.49
C THR A 92 8.17 10.61 -6.14
N GLN A 93 9.33 11.22 -5.89
CA GLN A 93 9.58 11.98 -4.67
C GLN A 93 8.70 13.22 -4.56
N ASP A 94 8.52 13.94 -5.67
CA ASP A 94 7.68 15.14 -5.74
C ASP A 94 6.22 14.80 -5.42
N LEU A 95 5.68 13.75 -6.05
CA LEU A 95 4.32 13.27 -5.76
C LEU A 95 4.18 12.79 -4.31
N LEU A 96 5.16 12.07 -3.78
CA LEU A 96 5.13 11.62 -2.40
C LEU A 96 5.14 12.80 -1.41
N LYS A 97 5.97 13.82 -1.64
CA LYS A 97 6.00 15.05 -0.83
C LYS A 97 4.66 15.79 -0.91
N THR A 98 4.09 15.91 -2.10
CA THR A 98 2.82 16.60 -2.34
C THR A 98 1.64 15.93 -1.64
N HIS A 99 1.63 14.59 -1.63
CA HIS A 99 0.52 13.79 -1.10
C HIS A 99 0.80 13.15 0.26
N MET A 100 1.90 13.52 0.94
CA MET A 100 2.30 12.94 2.22
C MET A 100 1.20 13.03 3.30
N LYS A 101 0.34 14.05 3.22
CA LYS A 101 -0.84 14.23 4.09
C LYS A 101 -1.86 13.08 4.03
N CYS A 102 -1.81 12.24 2.99
CA CYS A 102 -2.69 11.09 2.84
C CYS A 102 -2.16 9.85 3.59
N VAL A 103 -0.89 9.84 4.00
CA VAL A 103 -0.28 8.75 4.77
C VAL A 103 -0.53 9.02 6.26
N PHE A 104 -1.17 8.08 6.94
CA PHE A 104 -1.55 8.21 8.35
C PHE A 104 -1.31 6.89 9.09
N ASN A 105 -0.58 6.94 10.19
CA ASN A 105 -0.16 5.75 10.96
C ASN A 105 -0.85 5.63 12.34
N GLY A 106 -1.89 6.42 12.61
CA GLY A 106 -2.52 6.49 13.94
C GLY A 106 -1.88 7.55 14.82
#